data_AF-A0A3F3IH19-F1
#
_entry.id   AF-A0A3F3IH19-F1
#
_cell.length_a   1.000
_cell.length_b   1.000
_cell.length_c   1.000
_cell.angle_alpha   90.00
_cell.angle_beta   90.00
_cell.angle_gamma   90.00
#
_symmetry.space_group_name_H-M   'P 1'
#
loop_
_entity.id
_entity.type
_entity.pdbx_description
1 polymer ?
#
loop_
_entity_poly.entity_id
_entity_poly.type
_entity_poly.pdbx_seq_one_letter_code
_entity_poly.pdbx_strand_id
1 'polypeptide(L)'
;MFNPPLQPSVTALNGMKYELVNVTKKDDQATQYYEKNNIQSGEVDASFVEKYGRPEHEFVRPRYMFIGEYYIGLEKTYRSTDPRYSNVPIKEMFWHLHDDLNLTCWFHYKDEQWRVFSYIFWPPGAVF
;
A
#
# COMPACT_ATOMS: atom_id res chain seq x y z
N MET A 1 -2.69 -36.39 35.71
CA MET A 1 -1.38 -35.95 35.18
C MET A 1 -1.61 -34.75 34.28
N PHE A 2 -1.25 -33.56 34.74
CA PHE A 2 -1.12 -32.36 33.91
C PHE A 2 0.08 -31.60 34.48
N ASN A 3 1.18 -31.59 33.72
CA ASN A 3 2.35 -30.74 33.99
C ASN A 3 2.00 -29.31 33.59
N PRO A 4 2.22 -28.29 34.44
CA PRO A 4 2.27 -26.92 33.96
C PRO A 4 3.57 -26.71 33.14
N PRO A 5 3.54 -25.93 32.04
CA PRO A 5 4.75 -25.60 31.30
C PRO A 5 5.64 -24.62 32.08
N LEU A 6 6.95 -24.87 32.00
CA LEU A 6 8.02 -24.04 32.58
C LEU A 6 7.89 -22.57 32.14
N GLN A 7 7.91 -21.65 33.11
CA GLN A 7 8.28 -20.27 32.85
C GLN A 7 9.77 -20.22 32.50
N PRO A 8 10.20 -19.54 31.42
CA PRO A 8 11.61 -19.24 31.23
C PRO A 8 12.04 -18.17 32.23
N SER A 9 12.83 -18.57 33.23
CA SER A 9 13.62 -17.65 34.05
C SER A 9 14.77 -17.10 33.22
N VAL A 10 14.73 -15.82 32.87
CA VAL A 10 15.88 -15.13 32.28
C VAL A 10 16.68 -14.49 33.40
N THR A 11 17.72 -15.18 33.84
CA THR A 11 18.77 -14.58 34.70
C THR A 11 19.57 -13.61 33.82
N ALA A 12 19.35 -12.31 34.00
CA ALA A 12 20.14 -11.29 33.33
C ALA A 12 21.56 -11.26 33.91
N LEU A 13 22.55 -11.73 33.15
CA LEU A 13 23.94 -11.35 33.35
C LEU A 13 24.22 -10.12 32.47
N ASN A 14 24.73 -9.07 33.12
CA ASN A 14 25.22 -7.82 32.55
C ASN A 14 24.17 -6.83 32.00
N GLY A 15 23.66 -5.99 32.91
CA GLY A 15 24.08 -4.58 32.95
C GLY A 15 23.81 -3.65 31.76
N MET A 16 22.97 -4.01 30.78
CA MET A 16 22.50 -3.06 29.76
C MET A 16 20.98 -2.96 29.80
N LYS A 17 20.50 -1.87 30.40
CA LYS A 17 19.11 -1.45 30.36
C LYS A 17 18.85 -0.92 28.94
N TYR A 18 18.39 -1.79 28.05
CA TYR A 18 17.83 -1.34 26.78
C TYR A 18 16.55 -0.58 27.13
N GLU A 19 16.58 0.76 27.03
CA GLU A 19 15.34 1.50 26.90
C GLU A 19 14.66 0.97 25.65
N LEU A 20 13.50 0.34 25.84
CA LEU A 20 12.56 0.05 24.78
C LEU A 20 12.11 1.41 24.24
N VAL A 21 12.87 1.97 23.30
CA VAL A 21 12.43 3.13 22.53
C VAL A 21 11.20 2.65 21.77
N ASN A 22 10.05 3.27 22.05
CA ASN A 22 8.73 2.92 21.50
C ASN A 22 8.74 2.83 19.97
N VAL A 23 9.01 1.65 19.41
CA VAL A 23 8.79 1.30 18.00
C VAL A 23 7.36 0.76 17.86
N THR A 24 6.36 1.57 18.19
CA THR A 24 4.95 1.16 18.08
C THR A 24 4.04 2.22 17.45
N LYS A 25 4.38 3.51 17.50
CA LYS A 25 3.46 4.57 17.03
C LYS A 25 3.30 4.71 15.51
N LYS A 26 4.29 4.28 14.71
CA LYS A 26 4.29 4.53 13.25
C LYS A 26 3.59 3.41 12.46
N ASP A 27 3.71 2.17 12.92
CA ASP A 27 3.07 1.00 12.30
C ASP A 27 1.56 0.98 12.54
N ASP A 28 1.09 1.54 13.66
CA ASP A 28 -0.33 1.65 13.99
C ASP A 28 -1.07 2.59 13.03
N GLN A 29 -0.47 3.72 12.64
CA GLN A 29 -1.12 4.70 11.75
C GLN A 29 -1.27 4.18 10.31
N ALA A 30 -0.21 3.56 9.76
CA ALA A 30 -0.28 2.97 8.43
C ALA A 30 -1.39 1.91 8.38
N THR A 31 -1.41 1.00 9.36
CA THR A 31 -2.44 -0.04 9.49
C THR A 31 -3.85 0.55 9.56
N GLN A 32 -4.05 1.62 10.33
CA GLN A 32 -5.34 2.31 10.43
C GLN A 32 -5.83 2.87 9.09
N TYR A 33 -4.96 3.41 8.23
CA TYR A 33 -5.39 3.92 6.93
C TYR A 33 -5.89 2.80 6.01
N TYR A 34 -5.22 1.65 6.01
CA TYR A 34 -5.67 0.48 5.24
C TYR A 34 -7.00 -0.07 5.77
N GLU A 35 -7.14 -0.22 7.08
CA GLU A 35 -8.37 -0.71 7.71
C GLU A 35 -9.56 0.23 7.51
N LYS A 36 -9.35 1.55 7.70
CA LYS A 36 -10.42 2.56 7.55
C LYS A 36 -10.91 2.66 6.11
N ASN A 37 -10.01 2.55 5.14
CA ASN A 37 -10.38 2.70 3.74
C ASN A 37 -10.87 1.40 3.10
N ASN A 38 -10.39 0.25 3.59
CA ASN A 38 -10.80 -1.11 3.23
C ASN A 38 -10.99 -1.33 1.72
N ILE A 39 -10.08 -0.78 0.90
CA ILE A 39 -10.15 -0.88 -0.56
C ILE A 39 -9.98 -2.34 -0.98
N GLN A 40 -11.01 -2.89 -1.62
CA GLN A 40 -11.03 -4.22 -2.18
C GLN A 40 -10.52 -4.23 -3.62
N SER A 41 -9.74 -5.26 -3.96
CA SER A 41 -9.35 -5.51 -5.34
C SER A 41 -10.60 -5.74 -6.21
N GLY A 42 -10.65 -5.10 -7.37
CA GLY A 42 -11.78 -5.19 -8.29
C GLY A 42 -12.80 -4.04 -8.20
N GLU A 43 -12.72 -3.19 -7.17
CA GLU A 43 -13.54 -1.98 -7.08
C GLU A 43 -13.33 -1.07 -8.30
N VAL A 44 -14.42 -0.46 -8.77
CA VAL A 44 -14.43 0.37 -9.98
C VAL A 44 -13.93 1.77 -9.68
N ASP A 45 -13.17 2.38 -10.59
CA ASP A 45 -12.62 3.73 -10.40
C ASP A 45 -13.67 4.79 -10.04
N ALA A 46 -14.89 4.67 -10.56
CA ALA A 46 -16.01 5.54 -10.21
C ALA A 46 -16.30 5.57 -8.68
N SER A 47 -16.14 4.46 -7.94
CA SER A 47 -16.36 4.45 -6.49
C SER A 47 -15.30 5.25 -5.74
N PHE A 48 -14.08 5.35 -6.27
CA PHE A 48 -13.01 6.16 -5.70
C PHE A 48 -13.27 7.64 -5.93
N VAL A 49 -13.73 8.02 -7.13
CA VAL A 49 -14.11 9.40 -7.43
C VAL A 49 -15.30 9.84 -6.58
N GLU A 50 -16.28 8.97 -6.37
CA GLU A 50 -17.41 9.24 -5.46
C GLU A 50 -16.95 9.42 -4.01
N LYS A 51 -16.04 8.56 -3.54
CA LYS A 51 -15.58 8.55 -2.14
C LYS A 51 -14.58 9.66 -1.81
N TYR A 52 -13.63 9.94 -2.70
CA TYR A 52 -12.50 10.83 -2.44
C TYR A 52 -12.55 12.12 -3.27
N GLY A 53 -13.54 12.28 -4.15
CA GLY A 53 -13.66 13.42 -5.05
C GLY A 53 -12.76 13.32 -6.27
N ARG A 54 -12.58 14.46 -6.95
CA ARG A 54 -11.73 14.54 -8.15
C ARG A 54 -10.26 14.26 -7.78
N PRO A 55 -9.55 13.37 -8.50
CA PRO A 55 -8.13 13.16 -8.28
C PRO A 55 -7.33 14.40 -8.65
N GLU A 56 -6.22 14.62 -7.93
CA GLU A 56 -5.23 15.66 -8.24
C GLU A 56 -4.56 15.35 -9.58
N HIS A 57 -4.19 14.08 -9.79
CA HIS A 57 -3.67 13.59 -11.07
C HIS A 57 -4.34 12.29 -11.49
N GLU A 58 -4.60 12.20 -12.79
CA GLU A 58 -5.13 11.01 -13.45
C GLU A 58 -4.47 10.85 -14.82
N PHE A 59 -3.96 9.66 -15.11
CA PHE A 59 -3.46 9.33 -16.44
C PHE A 59 -3.54 7.84 -16.74
N VAL A 60 -3.55 7.51 -18.03
CA VAL A 60 -3.43 6.14 -18.54
C VAL A 60 -2.15 6.03 -19.35
N ARG A 61 -1.29 5.07 -19.01
CA ARG A 61 -0.03 4.82 -19.71
C ARG A 61 0.20 3.32 -19.89
N PRO A 62 1.00 2.90 -20.88
CA PRO A 62 1.41 1.52 -20.98
C PRO A 62 2.33 1.15 -19.81
N ARG A 63 2.24 -0.10 -19.36
CA ARG A 63 2.99 -0.63 -18.21
C ARG A 63 4.49 -0.34 -18.25
N TYR A 64 5.14 -0.35 -19.42
CA TYR A 64 6.58 -0.09 -19.52
C TYR A 64 7.00 1.32 -19.04
N MET A 65 6.06 2.28 -18.96
CA MET A 65 6.35 3.63 -18.46
C MET A 65 6.40 3.73 -16.93
N PHE A 66 6.01 2.67 -16.21
CA PHE A 66 5.97 2.64 -14.75
C PHE A 66 7.23 1.93 -14.22
N ILE A 67 8.29 2.68 -13.96
CA ILE A 67 9.61 2.17 -13.53
C ILE A 67 9.96 2.77 -12.16
N GLY A 68 10.43 1.95 -11.23
CA GLY A 68 10.88 2.38 -9.90
C GLY A 68 10.14 1.70 -8.75
N GLU A 69 10.68 1.86 -7.52
CA GLU A 69 10.18 1.17 -6.31
C GLU A 69 8.74 1.59 -5.94
N TYR A 70 8.37 2.82 -6.29
CA TYR A 70 7.00 3.33 -6.16
C TYR A 70 5.94 2.40 -6.80
N TYR A 71 6.31 1.70 -7.87
CA TYR A 71 5.41 0.81 -8.62
C TYR A 71 5.52 -0.66 -8.19
N ILE A 72 5.98 -0.96 -6.97
CA ILE A 72 6.08 -2.35 -6.48
C ILE A 72 4.73 -3.11 -6.53
N GLY A 73 3.62 -2.39 -6.38
CA GLY A 73 2.28 -2.93 -6.57
C GLY A 73 2.03 -3.43 -8.00
N LEU A 74 2.53 -2.71 -9.00
CA LEU A 74 2.49 -3.13 -10.40
C LEU A 74 3.38 -4.33 -10.65
N GLU A 75 4.57 -4.41 -10.05
CA GLU A 75 5.47 -5.54 -10.26
C GLU A 75 4.90 -6.89 -9.79
N LYS A 76 4.01 -6.88 -8.80
CA LYS A 76 3.33 -8.08 -8.31
C LYS A 76 2.27 -8.61 -9.29
N THR A 77 1.61 -7.73 -10.04
CA THR A 77 0.49 -8.09 -10.94
C THR A 77 0.89 -8.11 -12.41
N TYR A 78 1.67 -7.11 -12.84
CA TYR A 78 2.17 -6.89 -14.19
C TYR A 78 3.69 -6.73 -14.11
N ARG A 79 4.38 -7.86 -14.02
CA ARG A 79 5.85 -7.89 -13.89
C ARG A 79 6.49 -7.23 -15.12
N SER A 80 7.38 -6.26 -14.90
CA SER A 80 8.05 -5.53 -15.99
C SER A 80 8.96 -6.43 -16.85
N THR A 81 9.47 -7.52 -16.27
CA THR A 81 10.28 -8.50 -17.01
C THR A 81 9.46 -9.38 -17.95
N ASP A 82 8.13 -9.33 -17.89
CA ASP A 82 7.26 -10.10 -18.78
C ASP A 82 6.81 -9.22 -19.96
N PRO A 83 7.31 -9.48 -21.18
CA PRO A 83 7.02 -8.63 -22.33
C PRO A 83 5.54 -8.60 -22.71
N ARG A 84 4.74 -9.60 -22.30
CA ARG A 84 3.29 -9.64 -22.55
C ARG A 84 2.57 -8.49 -21.85
N TYR A 85 3.14 -8.00 -20.75
CA TYR A 85 2.54 -6.92 -19.98
C TYR A 85 3.02 -5.54 -20.42
N SER A 86 4.09 -5.42 -21.21
CA SER A 86 4.73 -4.15 -21.56
C SER A 86 3.75 -3.07 -22.03
N ASN A 87 2.83 -3.43 -22.92
CA ASN A 87 1.84 -2.50 -23.49
C ASN A 87 0.47 -2.55 -22.80
N VAL A 88 0.32 -3.25 -21.68
CA VAL A 88 -0.95 -3.26 -20.93
C VAL A 88 -1.22 -1.84 -20.44
N PRO A 89 -2.40 -1.25 -20.74
CA PRO A 89 -2.75 0.07 -20.26
C PRO A 89 -3.04 0.01 -18.76
N ILE A 90 -2.36 0.84 -17.99
CA ILE A 90 -2.54 1.02 -16.56
C ILE A 90 -3.00 2.45 -16.33
N LYS A 91 -4.09 2.59 -15.58
CA LYS A 91 -4.58 3.87 -15.11
C LYS A 91 -4.04 4.13 -13.70
N GLU A 92 -3.55 5.33 -13.46
CA GLU A 92 -3.16 5.81 -12.14
C GLU A 92 -4.06 6.98 -11.74
N MET A 93 -4.53 6.98 -10.50
CA MET A 93 -5.19 8.12 -9.89
C MET A 93 -4.56 8.44 -8.54
N PHE A 94 -4.43 9.72 -8.25
CA PHE A 94 -3.77 10.23 -7.06
C PHE A 94 -4.66 11.26 -6.34
N TRP A 95 -4.77 11.14 -5.02
CA TRP A 95 -5.49 12.08 -4.15
C TRP A 95 -4.65 12.49 -2.94
N HIS A 96 -4.82 13.75 -2.55
CA HIS A 96 -4.55 14.22 -1.20
C HIS A 96 -5.79 14.01 -0.34
N LEU A 97 -5.79 12.99 0.53
CA LEU A 97 -6.96 12.67 1.35
C LEU A 97 -7.06 13.58 2.58
N HIS A 98 -5.93 13.77 3.26
CA HIS A 98 -5.76 14.62 4.44
C HIS A 98 -4.38 15.29 4.37
N ASP A 99 -4.13 16.28 5.23
CA ASP A 99 -2.85 17.04 5.27
C ASP A 99 -1.62 16.14 5.48
N ASP A 100 -1.80 14.92 5.98
CA ASP A 100 -0.77 13.94 6.28
C ASP A 100 -0.88 12.65 5.45
N LEU A 101 -1.80 12.57 4.49
CA LEU A 101 -2.09 11.33 3.78
C LEU A 101 -2.40 11.50 2.29
N ASN A 102 -1.59 10.84 1.48
CA ASN A 102 -1.82 10.62 0.07
C ASN A 102 -2.31 9.21 -0.22
N LEU A 103 -3.12 9.09 -1.27
CA LEU A 103 -3.54 7.81 -1.85
C LEU A 103 -3.18 7.80 -3.34
N THR A 104 -2.50 6.73 -3.76
CA THR A 104 -2.38 6.39 -5.17
C THR A 104 -3.04 5.04 -5.42
N CYS A 105 -3.89 4.98 -6.44
CA CYS A 105 -4.52 3.76 -6.90
C CYS A 105 -4.11 3.46 -8.35
N TRP A 106 -3.91 2.17 -8.63
CA TRP A 106 -3.67 1.68 -9.97
C TRP A 106 -4.78 0.74 -10.41
N PHE A 107 -5.27 0.97 -11.62
CA PHE A 107 -6.39 0.26 -12.21
C PHE A 107 -5.99 -0.41 -13.51
N HIS A 108 -6.57 -1.58 -13.75
CA HIS A 108 -6.54 -2.25 -15.04
C HIS A 108 -7.91 -2.17 -15.70
N TYR A 109 -7.94 -2.28 -17.02
CA TYR A 109 -9.20 -2.33 -17.75
C TYR A 109 -9.67 -3.78 -17.87
N LYS A 110 -10.80 -4.12 -17.24
CA LYS A 110 -11.43 -5.45 -17.28
C LYS A 110 -12.94 -5.32 -17.24
N ASP A 111 -13.63 -6.16 -18.01
CA ASP A 111 -15.10 -6.18 -18.07
C ASP A 111 -15.68 -4.78 -18.36
N GLU A 112 -15.05 -4.08 -19.31
CA GLU A 112 -15.42 -2.72 -19.75
C GLU A 112 -15.31 -1.65 -18.65
N GLN A 113 -14.59 -1.93 -17.56
CA GLN A 113 -14.44 -1.03 -16.42
C GLN A 113 -12.99 -0.94 -15.95
N TRP A 114 -12.61 0.21 -15.42
CA TRP A 114 -11.34 0.36 -14.69
C TRP A 114 -11.51 -0.18 -13.28
N ARG A 115 -10.77 -1.24 -12.96
CA ARG A 115 -10.83 -1.90 -11.67
C ARG A 115 -9.50 -1.80 -10.94
N VAL A 116 -9.55 -1.42 -9.67
CA VAL A 116 -8.35 -1.30 -8.84
C VAL A 116 -7.73 -2.69 -8.70
N PHE A 117 -6.42 -2.77 -8.83
CA PHE A 117 -5.67 -4.00 -8.53
C PHE A 117 -4.54 -3.76 -7.54
N SER A 118 -4.13 -2.51 -7.35
CA SER A 118 -3.13 -2.12 -6.37
C SER A 118 -3.35 -0.68 -5.92
N TYR A 119 -2.92 -0.38 -4.70
CA TYR A 119 -2.96 0.96 -4.13
C TYR A 119 -1.91 1.11 -3.03
N ILE A 120 -1.56 2.35 -2.72
CA ILE A 120 -0.65 2.68 -1.62
C ILE A 120 -1.10 3.96 -0.92
N PHE A 121 -1.03 3.93 0.41
CA PHE A 121 -1.10 5.12 1.25
C PHE A 121 0.31 5.58 1.60
N TRP A 122 0.56 6.87 1.53
CA TRP A 122 1.87 7.43 1.83
C TRP A 122 1.77 8.85 2.38
N PRO A 123 2.68 9.28 3.28
CA PRO A 123 2.66 10.64 3.80
C PRO A 123 3.18 11.64 2.76
N PRO A 124 2.66 12.88 2.70
CA PRO A 124 3.21 13.93 1.87
C PRO A 124 4.72 14.11 2.07
N GLY A 125 5.45 14.28 0.97
CA GLY A 125 6.91 14.41 0.99
C GLY A 125 7.69 13.10 1.12
N ALA A 126 7.03 11.93 1.07
CA ALA A 126 7.76 10.65 0.97
C ALA A 126 8.62 10.62 -0.30
N VAL A 127 9.82 10.05 -0.16
CA VAL A 127 10.77 9.84 -1.26
C VAL A 127 10.81 8.33 -1.52
N PHE A 128 10.57 7.94 -2.77
CA PHE A 128 10.58 6.56 -3.27
C PHE A 128 11.70 6.36 -4.29
#